data_AF-A0A969B0H7-F1
#
_entry.id   AF-A0A969B0H7-F1
#
_cell.length_a   1.000
_cell.length_b   1.000
_cell.length_c   1.000
_cell.angle_alpha   90.00
_cell.angle_beta   90.00
_cell.angle_gamma   90.00
#
_symmetry.space_group_name_H-M   'P 1'
#
loop_
_entity.id
_entity.type
_entity.pdbx_description
1 polymer ?
#
loop_
_entity_poly.entity_id
_entity_poly.type
_entity_poly.pdbx_seq_one_letter_code
_entity_poly.pdbx_strand_id
1 'polypeptide(L)'
;MLNRITISLTRASNHCIVSAIYTVFKVIKPEELLSEYLYLYFQRTEFDRYARFNSWGSARETFDWADMCNVKLPIPSIEKQEAIVTIYHTLETRKRINEQLKESIKPLCPVLMKGVVERMEMQTVEN
;
A
#
# COMPACT_ATOMS: atom_id res chain seq x y z
N MET A 1 4.59 -16.85 -3.32
CA MET A 1 4.37 -15.40 -3.52
C MET A 1 3.15 -15.27 -4.42
N LEU A 2 2.04 -14.68 -3.95
CA LEU A 2 0.79 -14.60 -4.73
C LEU A 2 0.90 -13.44 -5.74
N ASN A 3 0.86 -13.74 -7.05
CA ASN A 3 0.86 -12.75 -8.15
C ASN A 3 -0.38 -11.86 -8.09
N ARG A 4 -0.27 -10.64 -7.56
CA ARG A 4 -1.41 -9.70 -7.56
C ARG A 4 -1.57 -9.04 -8.93
N ILE A 5 -2.77 -8.66 -9.32
CA ILE A 5 -2.95 -7.75 -10.45
C ILE A 5 -2.25 -6.42 -10.14
N THR A 6 -1.41 -5.98 -11.07
CA THR A 6 -0.62 -4.77 -10.91
C THR A 6 -1.44 -3.56 -11.30
N ILE A 7 -1.82 -2.75 -10.31
CA ILE A 7 -2.50 -1.47 -10.50
C ILE A 7 -1.66 -0.38 -9.83
N SER A 8 -1.48 0.72 -10.54
CA SER A 8 -0.74 1.90 -10.09
C SER A 8 -1.60 3.14 -10.22
N LEU A 9 -1.41 4.08 -9.31
CA LEU A 9 -2.02 5.40 -9.35
C LEU A 9 -0.92 6.45 -9.53
N THR A 10 -0.98 7.19 -10.64
CA THR A 10 -0.10 8.33 -10.86
C THR A 10 -0.56 9.52 -10.01
N ARG A 11 0.35 10.04 -9.19
CA ARG A 11 0.17 11.30 -8.43
C ARG A 11 0.91 12.49 -9.02
N ALA A 12 1.61 12.29 -10.13
CA ALA A 12 2.33 13.35 -10.80
C ALA A 12 1.34 14.35 -11.42
N SER A 13 1.61 15.64 -11.24
CA SER A 13 0.94 16.73 -11.96
C SER A 13 1.39 16.83 -13.43
N ASN A 14 2.48 16.14 -13.78
CA ASN A 14 3.17 16.24 -15.06
C ASN A 14 3.09 14.91 -15.82
N HIS A 15 3.52 14.92 -17.09
CA HIS A 15 3.58 13.74 -17.93
C HIS A 15 4.48 12.64 -17.34
N CYS A 16 4.00 11.40 -17.36
CA CYS A 16 4.75 10.21 -16.97
C CYS A 16 4.82 9.21 -18.13
N ILE A 17 5.94 8.52 -18.26
CA ILE A 17 6.09 7.41 -19.22
C ILE A 17 5.75 6.11 -18.48
N VAL A 18 4.93 5.27 -19.11
CA VAL A 18 4.58 3.94 -18.60
C VAL A 18 4.93 2.88 -19.64
N SER A 19 5.20 1.66 -19.19
CA SER A 19 5.43 0.54 -20.11
C SER A 19 4.19 0.27 -20.95
N ALA A 20 4.38 -0.12 -22.21
CA ALA A 20 3.30 -0.42 -23.15
C ALA A 20 2.37 -1.57 -22.69
N ILE A 21 2.79 -2.35 -21.69
CA ILE A 21 1.96 -3.41 -21.11
C ILE A 21 0.83 -2.87 -20.20
N TYR A 22 0.90 -1.60 -19.80
CA TYR A 22 -0.12 -1.00 -18.95
C TYR A 22 -1.23 -0.37 -19.80
N THR A 23 -2.47 -0.70 -19.47
CA THR A 23 -3.62 0.08 -19.90
C THR A 23 -3.76 1.31 -19.01
N VAL A 24 -3.70 2.50 -19.60
CA VAL A 24 -3.86 3.77 -18.90
C VAL A 24 -5.29 4.26 -19.05
N PHE A 25 -5.92 4.62 -17.93
CA PHE A 25 -7.27 5.20 -17.90
C PHE A 25 -7.37 6.28 -16.82
N LYS A 26 -8.46 7.05 -16.85
CA LYS A 26 -8.76 8.10 -15.86
C LYS A 26 -10.22 8.07 -15.45
N VAL A 27 -10.52 8.51 -14.24
CA VAL A 27 -11.89 8.80 -13.83
C VAL A 27 -12.36 10.06 -14.54
N ILE A 28 -13.54 10.00 -15.16
CA ILE A 28 -14.10 11.08 -15.98
C ILE A 28 -14.83 12.11 -15.11
N LYS A 29 -15.38 11.68 -13.97
CA LYS A 29 -16.16 12.49 -13.03
C LYS A 29 -15.60 12.41 -11.60
N PRO A 30 -14.54 13.18 -11.29
CA PRO A 30 -13.88 13.13 -9.99
C PRO A 30 -14.79 13.49 -8.80
N GLU A 31 -15.84 14.26 -9.05
CA GLU A 31 -16.88 14.63 -8.09
C GLU A 31 -17.81 13.47 -7.69
N GLU A 32 -17.90 12.44 -8.53
CA GLU A 32 -18.67 11.22 -8.25
C GLU A 32 -17.78 10.08 -7.74
N LEU A 33 -16.52 10.03 -8.20
CA LEU A 33 -15.58 8.94 -7.88
C LEU A 33 -14.16 9.46 -7.74
N LEU A 34 -13.56 9.28 -6.56
CA LEU A 34 -12.16 9.60 -6.35
C LEU A 34 -11.25 8.52 -6.94
N SER A 35 -10.26 8.94 -7.74
CA SER A 35 -9.23 8.04 -8.26
C SER A 35 -8.48 7.30 -7.13
N GLU A 36 -8.26 7.95 -5.98
CA GLU A 36 -7.63 7.31 -4.82
C GLU A 36 -8.52 6.25 -4.17
N TYR A 37 -9.82 6.51 -4.03
CA TYR A 37 -10.75 5.50 -3.52
C TYR A 37 -10.80 4.28 -4.45
N LEU A 38 -10.89 4.53 -5.77
CA LEU A 38 -10.87 3.46 -6.77
C LEU A 38 -9.58 2.64 -6.69
N TYR A 39 -8.44 3.31 -6.58
CA TYR A 39 -7.15 2.65 -6.37
C TYR A 39 -7.15 1.76 -5.13
N LEU A 40 -7.60 2.28 -3.98
CA LEU A 40 -7.69 1.51 -2.74
C LEU A 40 -8.62 0.30 -2.85
N TYR A 41 -9.74 0.44 -3.57
CA TYR A 41 -10.65 -0.66 -3.83
C TYR A 41 -9.95 -1.80 -4.59
N PHE A 42 -9.18 -1.45 -5.62
CA PHE A 42 -8.43 -2.43 -6.40
C PHE A 42 -7.25 -3.07 -5.66
N GLN A 43 -6.68 -2.41 -4.65
CA GLN A 43 -5.63 -2.99 -3.81
C GLN A 43 -6.13 -4.10 -2.86
N ARG A 44 -7.45 -4.31 -2.78
CA ARG A 44 -8.05 -5.34 -1.93
C ARG A 44 -7.81 -6.74 -2.47
N THR A 45 -7.62 -7.69 -1.55
CA THR A 45 -7.49 -9.12 -1.91
C THR A 45 -8.77 -9.70 -2.52
N GLU A 46 -9.94 -9.11 -2.24
CA GLU A 46 -11.19 -9.49 -2.90
C GLU A 46 -11.16 -9.17 -4.39
N PHE A 47 -10.62 -8.00 -4.77
CA PHE A 47 -10.54 -7.61 -6.16
C PHE A 47 -9.52 -8.46 -6.93
N ASP A 48 -8.37 -8.76 -6.31
CA ASP A 48 -7.39 -9.68 -6.87
C ASP A 48 -8.01 -11.07 -7.17
N ARG A 49 -8.79 -11.60 -6.21
CA ARG A 49 -9.53 -12.86 -6.40
C ARG A 49 -10.56 -12.77 -7.52
N TYR A 50 -11.34 -11.68 -7.55
CA TYR A 50 -12.33 -11.44 -8.60
C TYR A 50 -11.66 -11.45 -9.97
N ALA A 51 -10.59 -10.68 -10.12
CA ALA A 51 -10.00 -10.47 -11.43
C ALA A 51 -9.32 -11.74 -11.94
N ARG A 52 -8.65 -12.52 -11.07
CA ARG A 52 -8.16 -13.86 -11.41
C ARG A 52 -9.25 -14.83 -11.81
N PHE A 53 -10.39 -14.84 -11.12
CA PHE A 53 -11.52 -15.70 -11.47
C PHE A 53 -12.08 -15.37 -12.85
N ASN A 54 -12.04 -14.10 -13.24
CA ASN A 54 -12.49 -13.63 -14.54
C ASN A 54 -11.35 -13.57 -15.58
N SER A 55 -10.12 -13.92 -15.22
CA SER A 55 -9.00 -14.01 -16.16
C SER A 55 -9.17 -15.24 -17.04
N TRP A 56 -8.66 -15.14 -18.27
CA TRP A 56 -8.66 -16.24 -19.23
C TRP A 56 -7.30 -16.37 -19.93
N GLY A 57 -7.09 -17.48 -20.64
CA GLY A 57 -5.85 -17.76 -21.36
C GLY A 57 -4.98 -18.83 -20.69
N SER A 58 -4.45 -19.76 -21.50
CA SER A 58 -3.74 -20.95 -21.03
C SER A 58 -2.26 -20.71 -20.72
N ALA A 59 -1.61 -19.77 -21.42
CA ALA A 59 -0.19 -19.44 -21.24
C ALA A 59 0.05 -18.15 -20.43
N ARG A 60 -0.90 -17.22 -20.44
CA ARG A 60 -0.93 -16.01 -19.60
C ARG A 60 -2.37 -15.75 -19.19
N GLU A 61 -2.64 -15.79 -17.89
CA GLU A 61 -3.90 -15.31 -17.33
C GLU A 61 -4.03 -13.82 -17.68
N THR A 62 -5.00 -13.50 -18.52
CA THR A 62 -5.24 -12.15 -19.05
C THR A 62 -6.55 -11.64 -18.47
N PHE A 63 -6.49 -10.44 -17.89
CA PHE A 63 -7.64 -9.64 -17.46
C PHE A 63 -7.53 -8.30 -18.19
N ASP A 64 -8.39 -8.09 -19.19
CA ASP A 64 -8.23 -6.96 -20.11
C ASP A 64 -9.11 -5.74 -19.73
N TRP A 65 -9.10 -4.73 -20.58
CA TRP A 65 -9.89 -3.52 -20.36
C TRP A 65 -11.41 -3.76 -20.45
N ALA A 66 -11.86 -4.68 -21.32
CA ALA A 66 -13.27 -5.02 -21.43
C ALA A 66 -13.73 -5.72 -20.15
N ASP A 67 -12.92 -6.64 -19.61
CA ASP A 67 -13.17 -7.28 -18.31
C ASP A 67 -13.22 -6.24 -17.17
N MET A 68 -12.29 -5.28 -17.17
CA MET A 68 -12.27 -4.16 -16.23
C MET A 68 -13.55 -3.32 -16.30
N CYS A 69 -14.05 -3.04 -17.51
CA CYS A 69 -15.30 -2.28 -17.71
C CYS A 69 -16.54 -3.02 -17.16
N ASN A 70 -16.47 -4.34 -17.04
CA ASN A 70 -17.58 -5.16 -16.51
C ASN A 70 -17.59 -5.24 -14.98
N VAL A 71 -16.54 -4.79 -14.31
CA VAL A 71 -16.44 -4.79 -12.84
C VAL A 71 -17.59 -3.96 -12.24
N LYS A 72 -18.35 -4.58 -11.33
CA LYS A 72 -19.34 -3.88 -10.52
C LYS A 72 -18.69 -3.34 -9.25
N LEU A 73 -18.69 -2.02 -9.12
CA LEU A 73 -18.08 -1.30 -8.00
C LEU A 73 -19.16 -0.73 -7.08
N PRO A 74 -19.03 -0.89 -5.76
CA PRO A 74 -19.79 -0.07 -4.83
C PRO A 74 -19.21 1.35 -4.85
N ILE A 75 -20.02 2.31 -5.29
CA ILE A 75 -19.67 3.73 -5.31
C ILE A 75 -20.44 4.42 -4.18
N PRO A 76 -19.85 4.58 -2.98
CA PRO A 76 -20.47 5.33 -1.90
C PRO A 76 -20.43 6.84 -2.20
N SER A 77 -21.10 7.66 -1.37
CA SER A 77 -21.07 9.12 -1.51
C SER A 77 -19.63 9.65 -1.44
N ILE A 78 -19.40 10.82 -2.05
CA ILE A 78 -18.06 11.40 -2.15
C ILE A 78 -17.43 11.62 -0.76
N GLU A 79 -18.21 12.03 0.23
CA GLU A 79 -17.74 12.26 1.60
C GLU A 79 -17.28 10.96 2.27
N LYS A 80 -17.93 9.83 1.96
CA LYS A 80 -17.50 8.51 2.44
C LYS A 80 -16.23 8.06 1.76
N GLN A 81 -16.08 8.33 0.47
CA GLN A 81 -14.85 8.03 -0.26
C GLN A 81 -13.67 8.82 0.32
N GLU A 82 -13.85 10.12 0.57
CA GLU A 82 -12.87 10.99 1.22
C GLU A 82 -12.49 10.45 2.60
N ALA A 83 -13.47 10.12 3.44
CA ALA A 83 -13.20 9.57 4.77
C ALA A 83 -12.35 8.29 4.72
N ILE A 84 -12.65 7.37 3.78
CA ILE A 84 -11.86 6.15 3.58
C ILE A 84 -10.42 6.47 3.18
N VAL A 85 -10.25 7.38 2.21
CA VAL A 85 -8.93 7.82 1.73
C VAL A 85 -8.14 8.49 2.86
N THR A 86 -8.75 9.37 3.65
CA THR A 86 -8.12 10.03 4.80
C THR A 86 -7.68 9.02 5.86
N ILE A 87 -8.52 8.03 6.18
CA ILE A 87 -8.15 6.96 7.12
C ILE A 87 -6.94 6.19 6.59
N TYR A 88 -6.93 5.84 5.31
CA TYR A 88 -5.81 5.13 4.70
C TYR A 88 -4.50 5.93 4.82
N HIS A 89 -4.49 7.21 4.43
CA HIS A 89 -3.30 8.06 4.52
C HIS A 89 -2.83 8.27 5.96
N THR A 90 -3.77 8.38 6.89
CA THR A 90 -3.46 8.48 8.32
C THR A 90 -2.75 7.22 8.81
N LEU A 91 -3.24 6.04 8.43
CA LEU A 91 -2.62 4.77 8.80
C LEU A 91 -1.23 4.62 8.17
N GLU A 92 -1.07 5.00 6.91
CA GLU A 92 0.21 4.89 6.22
C GLU A 92 1.26 5.84 6.82
N THR A 93 0.83 7.06 7.16
CA THR A 93 1.68 8.03 7.89
C THR A 93 2.09 7.49 9.26
N ARG A 94 1.15 6.91 10.01
CA ARG A 94 1.44 6.30 11.32
C ARG A 94 2.42 5.14 11.21
N LYS A 95 2.26 4.26 10.22
CA LYS A 95 3.21 3.17 9.96
C LYS A 95 4.61 3.70 9.68
N ARG A 96 4.73 4.70 8.79
CA ARG A 96 6.01 5.32 8.46
C ARG A 96 6.70 5.90 9.70
N ILE A 97 5.98 6.66 10.53
CA ILE A 97 6.50 7.22 11.77
C ILE A 97 6.94 6.10 12.74
N ASN A 98 6.14 5.04 12.87
CA ASN A 98 6.45 3.91 13.72
C ASN A 98 7.73 3.18 13.28
N GLU A 99 7.93 2.96 11.97
CA GLU A 99 9.18 2.38 11.46
C GLU A 99 10.38 3.28 11.73
N GLN A 100 10.25 4.60 11.53
CA GLN A 100 11.32 5.55 11.87
C GLN A 100 11.67 5.54 13.37
N LEU A 101 10.67 5.44 14.25
CA LEU A 101 10.87 5.32 15.69
C LEU A 101 11.58 4.01 16.05
N LYS A 102 11.17 2.89 15.46
CA LYS A 102 11.85 1.59 15.65
C LYS A 102 13.30 1.68 15.22
N GLU A 103 13.58 2.25 14.05
CA GLU A 103 14.94 2.42 13.54
C GLU A 103 15.79 3.30 14.46
N SER A 104 15.21 4.36 15.00
CA SER A 104 15.87 5.27 15.94
C SER A 104 16.17 4.62 17.30
N ILE A 105 15.28 3.75 17.79
CA ILE A 105 15.41 3.08 19.09
C ILE A 105 16.34 1.85 19.02
N LYS A 106 16.35 1.14 17.89
CA LYS A 106 17.15 -0.07 17.68
C LYS A 106 18.63 0.03 18.11
N PRO A 107 19.37 1.12 17.83
CA PRO A 107 20.77 1.25 18.26
C PRO A 107 20.95 1.52 19.76
N LEU A 108 19.91 1.93 20.50
CA LEU A 108 20.04 2.12 21.95
C LEU A 108 20.15 0.80 22.72
N CYS A 109 19.52 -0.27 22.23
CA CYS A 109 19.57 -1.59 22.87
C CYS A 109 21.01 -2.08 23.17
N PRO A 110 21.94 -2.16 22.18
CA PRO A 110 23.31 -2.59 22.46
C PRO A 110 24.07 -1.62 23.38
N VAL A 111 23.83 -0.32 23.28
CA VAL A 111 24.48 0.69 24.15
C VAL A 111 24.04 0.50 25.60
N LEU A 112 22.74 0.33 25.84
CA LEU A 112 22.20 0.09 27.16
C LEU A 112 22.71 -1.24 27.75
N MET A 113 22.76 -2.31 26.95
CA MET A 113 23.28 -3.60 27.40
C MET A 113 24.76 -3.53 27.76
N LYS A 114 25.58 -2.83 26.96
CA LYS A 114 26.99 -2.59 27.28
C LYS A 114 27.15 -1.87 28.61
N GLY A 115 26.38 -0.80 28.85
CA GLY A 115 26.42 -0.06 30.11
C GLY A 115 25.87 -0.82 31.33
N VAL A 116 25.14 -1.93 31.14
CA VAL A 116 24.77 -2.86 32.23
C VAL A 116 25.94 -3.79 32.55
N VAL A 117 26.58 -4.38 31.52
CA VAL A 117 27.73 -5.28 31.69
C VAL A 117 28.90 -4.58 32.39
N GLU A 118 29.27 -3.39 31.93
CA GLU A 118 30.37 -2.61 32.52
C GLU A 118 30.16 -2.32 34.01
N ARG A 119 28.91 -2.07 34.41
CA ARG A 119 28.57 -1.84 35.83
C ARG A 119 28.63 -3.11 36.68
N MET A 120 28.25 -4.26 36.13
CA MET A 120 28.35 -5.54 36.83
C MET A 120 29.82 -5.93 37.05
N GLU A 121 30.68 -5.69 36.07
CA GLU A 121 32.12 -5.95 36.19
C GLU A 121 32.77 -5.07 37.27
N MET A 122 32.44 -3.77 37.34
CA MET A 122 32.94 -2.88 38.40
C MET A 122 32.56 -3.36 39.81
N GLN A 123 31.35 -3.87 40.02
CA GLN A 123 30.90 -4.36 41.33
C GLN A 123 31.59 -5.67 41.77
N THR A 124 32.12 -6.47 40.83
CA THR A 124 32.86 -7.69 41.16
C THR A 124 34.31 -7.46 41.58
N VAL A 125 34.89 -6.29 41.24
CA VAL A 125 36.28 -5.95 41.58
C VAL A 125 36.39 -5.28 42.96
N GLU A 126 35.28 -4.80 43.51
CA GLU A 126 35.22 -4.14 44.83
C GLU A 126 34.92 -5.08 46.01
N ASN A 127 34.79 -6.40 45.78
CA ASN A 127 34.60 -7.45 46.82
C ASN A 127 35.80 -8.39 46.90
#